data_AF-A0A923RBK6-F1
#
_entry.id   AF-A0A923RBK6-F1
#
_cell.length_a   1.000
_cell.length_b   1.000
_cell.length_c   1.000
_cell.angle_alpha   90.00
_cell.angle_beta   90.00
_cell.angle_gamma   90.00
#
_symmetry.space_group_name_H-M   'P 1'
#
loop_
_entity.id
_entity.type
_entity.pdbx_description
1 polymer ?
#
loop_
_entity_poly.entity_id
_entity_poly.type
_entity_poly.pdbx_seq_one_letter_code
_entity_poly.pdbx_strand_id
1 'polypeptide(L)'
;METLKNFKLYVTEETQAHRHLLSAAGIDVLNSLCWLLMDAFWMFGLPKIGIFFGLPTLLTGFILFKRERGPSGCWNHLATHCWILMNMLWMVSDTYHDYEAVSLKAAKLFLMMGMFFVVRGMQKTGNLSEAIAHYKRYKELGRKKVRVIRS
;
A
#
# COMPACT_ATOMS: atom_id res chain seq x y z
N MET A 1 -11.83 -5.95 -45.90
CA MET A 1 -10.42 -6.13 -45.44
C MET A 1 -10.04 -5.18 -44.29
N GLU A 2 -10.66 -4.00 -44.21
CA GLU A 2 -10.48 -3.00 -43.14
C GLU A 2 -11.04 -3.44 -41.77
N THR A 3 -12.18 -4.13 -41.75
CA THR A 3 -12.83 -4.68 -40.54
C THR A 3 -11.96 -5.70 -39.79
N LEU A 4 -11.14 -6.49 -40.50
CA LEU A 4 -10.22 -7.46 -39.89
C LEU A 4 -9.00 -6.79 -39.26
N LYS A 5 -8.54 -5.64 -39.79
CA LYS A 5 -7.45 -4.85 -39.18
C LYS A 5 -7.92 -4.21 -37.87
N ASN A 6 -9.12 -3.66 -37.85
CA ASN A 6 -9.71 -3.05 -36.65
C ASN A 6 -9.97 -4.09 -35.56
N PHE A 7 -10.45 -5.29 -35.92
CA PHE A 7 -10.63 -6.38 -34.97
C PHE A 7 -9.30 -6.84 -34.35
N LYS A 8 -8.24 -6.95 -35.17
CA LYS A 8 -6.91 -7.34 -34.66
C LYS A 8 -6.32 -6.25 -33.75
N LEU A 9 -6.49 -4.98 -34.08
CA LEU A 9 -6.09 -3.85 -33.24
C LEU A 9 -6.82 -3.84 -31.89
N TYR A 10 -8.16 -4.00 -31.89
CA TYR A 10 -8.97 -4.10 -30.67
C TYR A 10 -8.52 -5.26 -29.77
N VAL A 11 -8.34 -6.45 -30.35
CA VAL A 11 -7.85 -7.62 -29.59
C VAL A 11 -6.44 -7.36 -29.02
N THR A 12 -5.57 -6.68 -29.75
CA THR A 12 -4.20 -6.41 -29.28
C THR A 12 -4.18 -5.39 -28.14
N GLU A 13 -4.98 -4.33 -28.21
CA GLU A 13 -5.11 -3.34 -27.13
C GLU A 13 -5.77 -3.92 -25.88
N GLU A 14 -6.82 -4.72 -26.03
CA GLU A 14 -7.50 -5.37 -24.91
C GLU A 14 -6.58 -6.37 -24.21
N THR A 15 -5.81 -7.15 -24.98
CA THR A 15 -4.82 -8.10 -24.44
C THR A 15 -3.66 -7.37 -23.73
N GLN A 16 -3.26 -6.20 -24.22
CA GLN A 16 -2.20 -5.39 -23.63
C GLN A 16 -2.65 -4.69 -22.34
N ALA A 17 -3.88 -4.16 -22.31
CA ALA A 17 -4.51 -3.60 -21.11
C ALA A 17 -4.67 -4.68 -20.01
N HIS A 18 -5.12 -5.88 -20.36
CA HIS A 18 -5.25 -6.99 -19.41
C HIS A 18 -3.89 -7.41 -18.83
N ARG A 19 -2.83 -7.42 -19.65
CA ARG A 19 -1.45 -7.67 -19.18
C ARG A 19 -0.93 -6.58 -18.27
N HIS A 20 -1.33 -5.32 -18.49
CA HIS A 20 -0.95 -4.20 -17.64
C HIS A 20 -1.68 -4.22 -16.29
N LEU A 21 -2.94 -4.63 -16.25
CA LEU A 21 -3.72 -4.83 -15.01
C LEU A 21 -3.23 -6.02 -14.17
N LEU A 22 -2.76 -7.09 -14.83
CA LEU A 22 -2.13 -8.24 -14.17
C LEU A 22 -0.62 -8.03 -13.89
N SER A 23 -0.06 -6.89 -14.30
CA SER A 23 1.30 -6.49 -13.93
C SER A 23 1.36 -6.14 -12.44
N ALA A 24 2.56 -6.13 -11.84
CA ALA A 24 2.71 -5.77 -10.43
C ALA A 24 2.12 -4.39 -10.13
N ALA A 25 2.31 -3.43 -11.05
CA ALA A 25 1.76 -2.08 -10.94
C ALA A 25 0.23 -2.06 -11.02
N GLY A 26 -0.37 -2.88 -11.88
CA GLY A 26 -1.83 -2.98 -11.98
C GLY A 26 -2.47 -3.55 -10.70
N ILE A 27 -1.84 -4.57 -10.11
CA ILE A 27 -2.28 -5.15 -8.83
C ILE A 27 -2.12 -4.15 -7.68
N ASP A 28 -1.06 -3.35 -7.67
CA ASP A 28 -0.83 -2.29 -6.68
C ASP A 28 -1.89 -1.17 -6.75
N VAL A 29 -2.24 -0.75 -7.97
CA VAL A 29 -3.34 0.19 -8.21
C VAL A 29 -4.67 -0.39 -7.76
N LEU A 30 -4.96 -1.66 -8.09
CA LEU A 30 -6.19 -2.33 -7.68
C LEU A 30 -6.26 -2.47 -6.15
N ASN A 31 -5.16 -2.83 -5.50
CA ASN A 31 -5.06 -2.90 -4.06
C ASN A 31 -5.40 -1.55 -3.40
N SER A 32 -4.75 -0.49 -3.87
CA SER A 32 -4.95 0.87 -3.36
C SER A 32 -6.38 1.38 -3.61
N LEU A 33 -6.97 1.07 -4.77
CA LEU A 33 -8.36 1.41 -5.09
C LEU A 33 -9.34 0.66 -4.19
N CYS A 34 -9.18 -0.65 -4.02
CA CYS A 34 -10.05 -1.44 -3.14
C CYS A 34 -9.95 -0.96 -1.69
N TRP A 35 -8.76 -0.61 -1.22
CA TRP A 35 -8.57 -0.02 0.10
C TRP A 35 -9.27 1.34 0.20
N LEU A 36 -9.05 2.25 -0.74
CA LEU A 36 -9.72 3.55 -0.73
C LEU A 36 -11.25 3.41 -0.72
N LEU A 37 -11.79 2.49 -1.50
CA LEU A 37 -13.22 2.20 -1.52
C LEU A 37 -13.70 1.62 -0.19
N MET A 38 -12.94 0.71 0.42
CA MET A 38 -13.24 0.18 1.76
C MET A 38 -13.41 1.31 2.78
N ASP A 39 -12.43 2.21 2.87
CA ASP A 39 -12.45 3.32 3.82
C ASP A 39 -13.55 4.34 3.48
N ALA A 40 -13.79 4.61 2.19
CA ALA A 40 -14.87 5.49 1.75
C ALA A 40 -16.26 4.95 2.14
N PHE A 41 -16.54 3.67 1.87
CA PHE A 41 -17.83 3.07 2.23
C PHE A 41 -18.03 3.01 3.74
N TRP A 42 -16.96 2.81 4.51
CA TRP A 42 -17.03 2.94 5.97
C TRP A 42 -17.44 4.36 6.40
N MET A 43 -16.78 5.39 5.85
CA MET A 43 -17.09 6.78 6.14
C MET A 43 -18.52 7.18 5.76
N PHE A 44 -19.07 6.61 4.69
CA PHE A 44 -20.47 6.82 4.28
C PHE A 44 -21.50 6.04 5.13
N GLY A 45 -21.07 5.35 6.20
CA GLY A 45 -21.96 4.58 7.07
C GLY A 45 -22.41 3.25 6.48
N LEU A 46 -21.68 2.72 5.49
CA LEU A 46 -21.94 1.42 4.85
C LEU A 46 -20.82 0.42 5.18
N PRO A 47 -20.61 0.08 6.47
CA PRO A 47 -19.44 -0.70 6.88
C PRO A 47 -19.44 -2.13 6.33
N LYS A 48 -20.62 -2.73 6.10
CA LYS A 48 -20.74 -4.07 5.48
C LYS A 48 -20.15 -4.12 4.07
N ILE A 49 -20.38 -3.05 3.28
CA ILE A 49 -19.83 -2.95 1.93
C ILE A 49 -18.32 -2.72 2.01
N GLY A 50 -17.84 -1.89 2.94
CA GLY A 50 -16.41 -1.72 3.13
C GLY A 50 -15.71 -3.03 3.55
N ILE A 51 -16.28 -3.83 4.46
CA ILE A 51 -15.75 -5.16 4.81
C ILE A 51 -15.65 -6.06 3.58
N PHE A 52 -16.65 -6.01 2.68
CA PHE A 52 -16.61 -6.75 1.42
C PHE A 52 -15.44 -6.32 0.52
N PHE A 53 -15.12 -5.01 0.45
CA PHE A 53 -13.93 -4.50 -0.25
C PHE A 53 -12.60 -4.76 0.48
N GLY A 54 -12.63 -5.04 1.78
CA GLY A 54 -11.47 -5.48 2.54
C GLY A 54 -10.91 -6.83 2.04
N LEU A 55 -11.78 -7.76 1.64
CA LEU A 55 -11.37 -9.07 1.10
C LEU A 55 -10.50 -8.97 -0.16
N PRO A 56 -10.92 -8.31 -1.26
CA PRO A 56 -10.07 -8.15 -2.43
C PRO A 56 -8.80 -7.34 -2.12
N THR A 57 -8.85 -6.40 -1.17
CA THR A 57 -7.66 -5.67 -0.70
C THR A 57 -6.65 -6.61 -0.04
N LEU A 58 -7.08 -7.50 0.85
CA LEU A 58 -6.18 -8.50 1.45
C LEU A 58 -5.61 -9.47 0.42
N LEU A 59 -6.43 -9.92 -0.53
CA LEU A 59 -5.98 -10.86 -1.57
C LEU A 59 -4.94 -10.23 -2.50
N THR A 60 -5.21 -9.02 -2.99
CA THR A 60 -4.28 -8.30 -3.87
C THR A 60 -2.99 -7.92 -3.14
N GLY A 61 -3.09 -7.52 -1.87
CA GLY A 61 -1.93 -7.29 -1.01
C GLY A 61 -1.08 -8.56 -0.88
N PHE A 62 -1.70 -9.71 -0.64
CA PHE A 62 -0.96 -10.96 -0.45
C PHE A 62 -0.25 -11.42 -1.72
N ILE A 63 -0.85 -11.16 -2.89
CA ILE A 63 -0.22 -11.40 -4.19
C ILE A 63 1.01 -10.48 -4.35
N LEU A 64 0.92 -9.21 -3.98
CA LEU A 64 2.07 -8.28 -4.00
C LEU A 64 3.18 -8.74 -3.05
N PHE A 65 2.81 -9.18 -1.84
CA PHE A 65 3.75 -9.73 -0.87
C PHE A 65 4.50 -10.94 -1.42
N LYS A 66 3.81 -11.89 -2.07
CA LYS A 66 4.46 -13.06 -2.70
C LYS A 66 5.37 -12.71 -3.87
N ARG A 67 5.10 -11.60 -4.56
CA ARG A 67 5.88 -11.15 -5.71
C ARG A 67 7.11 -10.35 -5.29
N GLU A 68 7.08 -9.75 -4.11
CA GLU A 68 8.19 -9.02 -3.52
C GLU A 68 9.37 -9.95 -3.23
N ARG A 69 10.57 -9.54 -3.64
CA ARG A 69 11.81 -10.30 -3.42
C ARG A 69 12.77 -9.59 -2.47
N GLY A 70 12.56 -8.30 -2.19
CA GLY A 70 13.40 -7.53 -1.29
C GLY A 70 13.02 -7.73 0.18
N PRO A 71 13.99 -7.93 1.09
CA PRO A 71 13.70 -8.06 2.52
C PRO A 71 13.05 -6.79 3.08
N SER A 72 13.42 -5.59 2.60
CA SER A 72 12.78 -4.34 3.00
C SER A 72 11.34 -4.21 2.50
N GLY A 73 11.07 -4.66 1.26
CA GLY A 73 9.72 -4.64 0.70
C GLY A 73 8.80 -5.59 1.47
N CYS A 74 9.30 -6.76 1.84
CA CYS A 74 8.57 -7.76 2.61
C CYS A 74 8.03 -7.20 3.95
N TRP A 75 8.84 -6.45 4.71
CA TRP A 75 8.40 -5.80 5.95
C TRP A 75 7.32 -4.74 5.71
N ASN A 76 7.45 -3.95 4.64
CA ASN A 76 6.47 -2.93 4.30
C ASN A 76 5.13 -3.55 3.89
N HIS A 77 5.15 -4.58 3.05
CA HIS A 77 3.94 -5.31 2.66
C HIS A 77 3.27 -5.96 3.88
N LEU A 78 4.03 -6.55 4.80
CA LEU A 78 3.49 -7.14 6.02
C LEU A 78 2.88 -6.09 6.96
N ALA A 79 3.52 -4.92 7.08
CA ALA A 79 2.96 -3.79 7.82
C ALA A 79 1.62 -3.33 7.23
N THR A 80 1.53 -3.19 5.90
CA THR A 80 0.31 -2.83 5.20
C THR A 80 -0.81 -3.87 5.42
N HIS A 81 -0.49 -5.18 5.44
CA HIS A 81 -1.48 -6.21 5.75
C HIS A 81 -2.01 -6.09 7.18
N CYS A 82 -1.12 -5.88 8.16
CA CYS A 82 -1.55 -5.65 9.54
C CYS A 82 -2.45 -4.42 9.64
N TRP A 83 -2.15 -3.37 8.89
CA TRP A 83 -2.98 -2.17 8.85
C TRP A 83 -4.37 -2.43 8.27
N ILE A 84 -4.46 -3.10 7.11
CA ILE A 84 -5.74 -3.45 6.49
C ILE A 84 -6.57 -4.35 7.40
N LEU A 85 -5.95 -5.37 8.03
CA LEU A 85 -6.63 -6.25 8.99
C LEU A 85 -7.14 -5.48 10.21
N MET A 86 -6.35 -4.53 10.70
CA MET A 86 -6.77 -3.64 11.79
C MET A 86 -7.99 -2.79 11.39
N ASN A 87 -7.99 -2.17 10.19
CA ASN A 87 -9.14 -1.42 9.67
C ASN A 87 -10.38 -2.33 9.56
N MET A 88 -10.23 -3.53 8.99
CA MET A 88 -11.36 -4.47 8.87
C MET A 88 -11.92 -4.88 10.23
N LEU A 89 -11.06 -5.18 11.22
CA LEU A 89 -11.49 -5.57 12.57
C LEU A 89 -12.17 -4.41 13.31
N TRP A 90 -11.70 -3.19 13.10
CA TRP A 90 -12.36 -1.99 13.62
C TRP A 90 -13.73 -1.79 12.96
N MET A 91 -13.84 -1.94 11.65
CA MET A 91 -15.14 -1.88 10.97
C MET A 91 -16.11 -2.98 11.46
N VAL A 92 -15.60 -4.18 11.76
CA VAL A 92 -16.39 -5.27 12.34
C VAL A 92 -16.84 -4.90 13.75
N SER A 93 -16.01 -4.29 14.59
CA SER A 93 -16.44 -3.85 15.92
C SER A 93 -17.55 -2.82 15.86
N ASP A 94 -17.51 -1.91 14.89
CA ASP A 94 -18.54 -0.89 14.70
C ASP A 94 -19.84 -1.46 14.11
N THR A 95 -19.76 -2.55 13.34
CA THR A 95 -20.93 -3.16 12.68
C THR A 95 -21.66 -4.18 13.55
N TYR A 96 -20.92 -4.93 14.36
CA TYR A 96 -21.43 -6.06 15.12
C TYR A 96 -21.14 -5.90 16.61
N HIS A 97 -22.10 -5.35 17.35
CA HIS A 97 -21.98 -5.10 18.79
C HIS A 97 -21.59 -6.34 19.60
N ASP A 98 -22.09 -7.52 19.23
CA ASP A 98 -21.78 -8.79 19.91
C ASP A 98 -20.28 -9.14 19.86
N TYR A 99 -19.55 -8.65 18.85
CA TYR A 99 -18.13 -8.92 18.66
C TYR A 99 -17.24 -7.70 18.96
N GLU A 100 -17.81 -6.57 19.40
CA GLU A 100 -17.12 -5.30 19.56
C GLU A 100 -15.85 -5.44 20.40
N ALA A 101 -15.97 -6.00 21.60
CA ALA A 101 -14.85 -6.12 22.53
C ALA A 101 -13.72 -7.03 22.02
N VAL A 102 -14.05 -8.08 21.27
CA VAL A 102 -13.05 -9.03 20.72
C VAL A 102 -12.37 -8.41 19.51
N SER A 103 -13.16 -7.87 18.58
CA SER A 103 -12.68 -7.26 17.35
C SER A 103 -11.82 -6.02 17.62
N LEU A 104 -12.19 -5.17 18.58
CA LEU A 104 -11.40 -3.98 18.96
C LEU A 104 -10.06 -4.36 19.62
N LYS A 105 -10.03 -5.42 20.44
CA LYS A 105 -8.78 -5.94 21.01
C LYS A 105 -7.87 -6.47 19.91
N ALA A 106 -8.43 -7.23 18.97
CA ALA A 106 -7.68 -7.73 17.82
C ALA A 106 -7.15 -6.59 16.93
N ALA A 107 -7.97 -5.56 16.65
CA ALA A 107 -7.55 -4.38 15.91
C ALA A 107 -6.35 -3.68 16.57
N LYS A 108 -6.38 -3.46 17.90
CA LYS A 108 -5.25 -2.90 18.64
C LYS A 108 -3.99 -3.77 18.56
N LEU A 109 -4.14 -5.10 18.60
CA LEU A 109 -3.01 -6.01 18.42
C LEU A 109 -2.38 -5.87 17.02
N PHE A 110 -3.21 -5.86 15.97
CA PHE A 110 -2.75 -5.68 14.59
C PHE A 110 -2.13 -4.30 14.36
N LEU A 111 -2.63 -3.24 15.00
CA LEU A 111 -1.99 -1.92 15.00
C LEU A 111 -0.56 -2.00 15.55
N MET A 112 -0.38 -2.62 16.73
CA MET A 112 0.95 -2.76 17.35
C MET A 112 1.89 -3.61 16.48
N MET A 113 1.40 -4.70 15.89
CA MET A 113 2.19 -5.53 14.98
C MET A 113 2.58 -4.77 13.70
N GLY A 114 1.65 -4.01 13.11
CA GLY A 114 1.91 -3.18 11.94
C GLY A 114 3.00 -2.14 12.21
N MET A 115 2.90 -1.43 13.33
CA MET A 115 3.91 -0.46 13.78
C MET A 115 5.29 -1.12 13.96
N PHE A 116 5.34 -2.32 14.57
CA PHE A 116 6.57 -3.08 14.70
C PHE A 116 7.20 -3.40 13.35
N PHE A 117 6.40 -3.82 12.36
CA PHE A 117 6.90 -4.10 11.01
C PHE A 117 7.36 -2.86 10.26
N VAL A 118 6.69 -1.71 10.41
CA VAL A 118 7.17 -0.43 9.86
C VAL A 118 8.57 -0.09 10.40
N VAL A 119 8.74 -0.14 11.72
CA VAL A 119 10.03 0.17 12.36
C VAL A 119 11.14 -0.78 11.89
N ARG A 120 10.84 -2.09 11.81
CA ARG A 120 11.79 -3.09 11.29
C ARG A 120 12.12 -2.89 9.82
N GLY A 121 11.12 -2.55 9.00
CA GLY A 121 11.28 -2.19 7.60
C GLY A 121 12.25 -1.03 7.45
N MET A 122 12.00 0.08 8.16
CA MET A 122 12.85 1.28 8.15
C MET A 122 14.30 0.99 8.55
N GLN A 123 14.52 0.16 9.57
CA GLN A 123 15.88 -0.23 9.99
C GLN A 123 16.62 -1.03 8.92
N LYS A 124 15.91 -1.87 8.16
CA LYS A 124 16.48 -2.74 7.13
C LYS A 124 16.72 -2.03 5.79
N THR A 125 15.94 -0.99 5.48
CA THR A 125 16.09 -0.29 4.20
C THR A 125 17.45 0.40 4.06
N GLY A 126 18.12 0.78 5.17
CA GLY A 126 19.43 1.46 5.13
C GLY A 126 19.42 2.87 4.50
N ASN A 127 18.45 3.14 3.61
CA ASN A 127 18.28 4.38 2.88
C ASN A 127 18.05 5.60 3.77
N LEU A 128 17.60 5.44 5.03
CA LEU A 128 17.42 6.59 5.90
C LEU A 128 18.78 7.20 6.29
N SER A 129 19.81 6.38 6.53
CA SER A 129 21.15 6.91 6.84
C SER A 129 21.80 7.53 5.60
N GLU A 130 21.60 6.95 4.42
CA GLU A 130 22.03 7.53 3.14
C GLU A 130 21.27 8.81 2.79
N ALA A 131 19.96 8.88 3.00
CA ALA A 131 19.15 10.08 2.77
C ALA A 131 19.52 11.21 3.74
N ILE A 132 19.76 10.88 5.01
CA ILE A 132 20.28 11.83 6.01
C ILE A 132 21.69 12.30 5.64
N ALA A 133 22.56 11.41 5.15
CA ALA A 133 23.89 11.76 4.69
C ALA A 133 23.83 12.68 3.47
N HIS A 134 22.95 12.40 2.51
CA HIS A 134 22.73 13.23 1.33
C HIS A 134 22.23 14.63 1.71
N TYR A 135 21.28 14.73 2.66
CA TYR A 135 20.81 16.01 3.19
C TYR A 135 21.91 16.80 3.91
N LYS A 136 22.73 16.13 4.74
CA LYS A 136 23.89 16.76 5.39
C LYS A 136 24.88 17.32 4.37
N ARG A 137 25.19 16.55 3.31
CA ARG A 137 26.10 16.96 2.24
C ARG A 137 25.59 18.18 1.47
N TYR A 138 24.27 18.22 1.19
CA TYR A 138 23.62 19.38 0.58
C TYR A 138 23.73 20.64 1.44
N LYS A 139 23.53 20.51 2.76
CA LYS A 139 23.63 21.63 3.70
C LYS A 139 25.05 22.22 3.75
N GLU A 140 26.08 21.38 3.65
CA GLU A 140 27.48 21.82 3.62
C GLU A 140 27.85 22.54 2.32
N LEU A 141 27.38 22.04 1.17
CA LEU A 141 27.56 22.70 -0.12
C LEU A 141 26.88 24.08 -0.17
N GLY A 142 25.67 24.19 0.39
CA GLY A 142 24.98 25.47 0.54
C GLY A 142 25.79 26.47 1.37
N ARG A 143 26.35 26.05 2.52
CA ARG A 143 27.21 26.93 3.35
C ARG A 143 28.49 27.37 2.65
N LYS A 144 29.13 26.50 1.87
CA LYS A 144 30.35 26.87 1.10
C LYS A 144 30.02 27.89 0.01
N LYS A 145 28.90 27.72 -0.71
CA LYS A 145 28.47 28.64 -1.76
C LYS A 145 28.18 30.05 -1.22
N VAL A 146 27.54 30.15 -0.05
CA VAL A 146 27.29 31.45 0.63
C VAL A 146 28.59 32.14 1.06
N ARG A 147 29.62 31.37 1.41
CA ARG A 147 30.90 31.93 1.86
C ARG A 147 31.74 32.49 0.70
N VAL A 148 31.67 31.87 -0.48
CA VAL A 148 32.37 32.34 -1.70
C VAL A 148 31.74 33.61 -2.28
N ILE A 149 30.43 33.83 -2.11
CA ILE A 149 29.74 35.03 -2.62
C ILE A 149 30.01 36.26 -1.72
N ARG A 150 30.50 36.06 -0.49
CA ARG A 150 30.79 37.14 0.48
C ARG A 150 32.28 37.53 0.56
N SER A 151 33.16 36.85 -0.17
CA SER A 151 34.60 37.17 -0.30
C SER A 151 34.85 37.89 -1.62
#